data_AF-A0A178W0J2-F1
#
_entry.id   AF-A0A178W0J2-F1
#
_cell.length_a   1.000
_cell.length_b   1.000
_cell.length_c   1.000
_cell.angle_alpha   90.00
_cell.angle_beta   90.00
_cell.angle_gamma   90.00
#
_symmetry.space_group_name_H-M   'P 1'
#
loop_
_entity.id
_entity.type
_entity.pdbx_description
1 polymer ?
#
loop_
_entity_poly.entity_id
_entity_poly.type
_entity_poly.pdbx_seq_one_letter_code
_entity_poly.pdbx_strand_id
1 'polypeptide(L)'
;MHRFLVKLSSSSSPFSNQLRSLKNQRLILPLLPSSKPFTSSSVSPPPSPLNASNRFGYPYSADLFRNLSPLNPNSRILGVNGITSSRCISSEAVRESIEYDVLIVGAGPAGLSAAIRLKQLSQEKNIDLSVCVVEKGAEVGGHIISGNVFEPLALDELLPHWRQEHAPIEIPASSDKFWFLTKDRAFSLPSPFDNKGNYVISLSQLVRWLGGKAEELGTEIYPGFSASEVLFDASDKVVGIATKDMGISKDGSKKENFQPGVDIKGRVTLFAEGCRGSLSERIIKKYKLREEVNAQHQTYALGIKEVWEIDESKHNPGEVIHTLGWPLDPKTYGGSFLYHMNDRQVALGLVVALNYHNPFLNPYEEFQKLKHHPAIKGILEGGTVLQYGARTLNEGGFQVS
;
A
#
# COMPACT_ATOMS: atom_id res chain seq x y z
N MET A 1 18.28 6.06 -3.93
CA MET A 1 18.98 5.63 -5.16
C MET A 1 19.19 6.73 -6.20
N HIS A 2 18.20 7.56 -6.55
CA HIS A 2 18.35 8.62 -7.58
C HIS A 2 19.54 9.59 -7.31
N ARG A 3 19.83 9.92 -6.05
CA ARG A 3 20.98 10.78 -5.67
C ARG A 3 22.37 10.13 -5.87
N PHE A 4 22.46 8.80 -5.93
CA PHE A 4 23.75 8.08 -6.01
C PHE A 4 24.29 8.00 -7.45
N LEU A 5 23.42 7.78 -8.44
CA LEU A 5 23.82 7.65 -9.85
C LEU A 5 24.18 8.99 -10.50
N VAL A 6 23.57 10.11 -10.06
CA VAL A 6 23.97 11.47 -10.48
C VAL A 6 25.42 11.80 -10.06
N LYS A 7 25.90 11.17 -8.98
CA LYS A 7 27.29 11.31 -8.50
C LYS A 7 28.29 10.48 -9.31
N LEU A 8 27.85 9.37 -9.91
CA LEU A 8 28.70 8.52 -10.76
C LEU A 8 28.84 9.07 -12.20
N SER A 9 27.89 9.84 -12.70
CA SER A 9 28.00 10.50 -14.02
C SER A 9 28.87 11.77 -14.01
N SER A 10 29.19 12.31 -12.82
CA SER A 10 29.91 13.58 -12.64
C SER A 10 31.37 13.44 -12.18
N SER A 11 31.89 12.21 -12.04
CA SER A 11 33.29 11.99 -11.63
C SER A 11 34.15 11.47 -12.78
N SER A 12 35.11 12.30 -13.21
CA SER A 12 36.18 11.95 -14.14
C SER A 12 37.23 11.08 -13.44
N SER A 13 37.07 9.75 -13.49
CA SER A 13 38.08 8.79 -13.05
C SER A 13 38.57 7.89 -14.20
N PRO A 14 39.76 7.27 -14.11
CA PRO A 14 40.49 6.68 -15.24
C PRO A 14 39.84 5.45 -15.88
N PHE A 15 38.74 4.94 -15.31
CA PHE A 15 38.02 3.76 -15.80
C PHE A 15 37.26 3.97 -17.11
N SER A 16 37.08 5.21 -17.57
CA SER A 16 36.30 5.52 -18.79
C SER A 16 36.99 5.11 -20.10
N ASN A 17 38.31 4.84 -20.09
CA ASN A 17 39.06 4.56 -21.30
C ASN A 17 39.14 3.07 -21.69
N GLN A 18 38.93 2.13 -20.76
CA GLN A 18 38.93 0.69 -21.08
C GLN A 18 37.63 0.20 -21.74
N LEU A 19 36.51 0.90 -21.55
CA LEU A 19 35.21 0.54 -22.12
C LEU A 19 35.03 0.98 -23.59
N ARG A 20 35.92 1.81 -24.15
CA ARG A 20 35.86 2.22 -25.56
C ARG A 20 36.50 1.21 -26.52
N SER A 21 37.34 0.30 -26.03
CA SER A 21 38.07 -0.67 -26.88
C SER A 21 37.27 -1.92 -27.26
N LEU A 22 36.13 -2.19 -26.62
CA LEU A 22 35.33 -3.41 -26.84
C LEU A 22 34.16 -3.21 -27.83
N LYS A 23 34.01 -2.01 -28.41
CA LYS A 23 32.89 -1.66 -29.30
C LYS A 23 33.02 -2.15 -30.75
N ASN A 24 34.13 -2.77 -31.16
CA ASN A 24 34.39 -3.13 -32.57
C ASN A 24 34.82 -4.58 -32.80
N GLN A 25 34.06 -5.56 -32.30
CA GLN A 25 34.16 -6.94 -32.80
C GLN A 25 32.77 -7.53 -33.05
N ARG A 26 32.37 -7.57 -34.34
CA ARG A 26 31.22 -8.32 -34.83
C ARG A 26 31.60 -9.80 -34.87
N LEU A 27 30.97 -10.64 -34.06
CA LEU A 27 31.01 -12.09 -34.16
C LEU A 27 29.73 -12.59 -34.83
N ILE A 28 29.89 -13.18 -36.01
CA ILE A 28 28.86 -13.88 -36.78
C ILE A 28 28.82 -15.33 -36.26
N LEU A 29 27.65 -15.80 -35.84
CA LEU A 29 27.42 -17.21 -35.44
C LEU A 29 26.36 -17.84 -36.36
N PRO A 30 26.59 -19.04 -36.91
CA PRO A 30 25.69 -19.69 -37.86
C PRO A 30 24.51 -20.39 -37.15
N LEU A 31 23.36 -20.36 -37.81
CA LEU A 31 22.12 -21.04 -37.41
C LEU A 31 22.21 -22.55 -37.70
N LEU A 32 21.86 -23.39 -36.73
CA LEU A 32 21.60 -24.82 -36.91
C LEU A 32 20.14 -25.15 -36.55
N PRO A 33 19.43 -25.97 -37.34
CA PRO A 33 18.04 -26.31 -37.08
C PRO A 33 17.91 -27.53 -36.16
N SER A 34 16.97 -27.48 -35.21
CA SER A 34 16.59 -28.63 -34.38
C SER A 34 15.09 -28.86 -34.47
N SER A 35 14.73 -29.98 -35.09
CA SER A 35 13.39 -30.54 -35.18
C SER A 35 13.20 -31.60 -34.08
N LYS A 36 12.12 -31.48 -33.30
CA LYS A 36 11.18 -32.56 -32.93
C LYS A 36 10.08 -32.06 -31.97
N PRO A 37 8.84 -32.56 -32.06
CA PRO A 37 7.70 -32.08 -31.28
C PRO A 37 7.59 -32.77 -29.92
N PHE A 38 7.21 -32.01 -28.88
CA PHE A 38 6.91 -32.53 -27.55
C PHE A 38 5.50 -33.13 -27.50
N THR A 39 5.41 -34.39 -27.06
CA THR A 39 4.18 -35.11 -26.75
C THR A 39 3.68 -34.77 -25.36
N SER A 40 2.38 -34.51 -25.22
CA SER A 40 1.68 -34.23 -23.97
C SER A 40 1.45 -35.50 -23.15
N SER A 41 2.00 -35.57 -21.94
CA SER A 41 1.60 -36.56 -20.92
C SER A 41 0.68 -35.89 -19.88
N SER A 42 -0.48 -36.51 -19.71
CA SER A 42 -1.52 -36.18 -18.74
C SER A 42 -1.05 -36.41 -17.31
N VAL A 43 -1.09 -35.38 -16.46
CA VAL A 43 -0.89 -35.47 -15.01
C VAL A 43 -2.18 -35.05 -14.31
N SER A 44 -2.74 -35.96 -13.52
CA SER A 44 -3.95 -35.79 -12.70
C SER A 44 -3.70 -34.79 -11.56
N PRO A 45 -4.69 -33.99 -11.14
CA PRO A 45 -4.52 -33.05 -10.03
C PRO A 45 -4.50 -33.79 -8.67
N PRO A 46 -3.78 -33.25 -7.66
CA PRO A 46 -3.76 -33.82 -6.31
C PRO A 46 -5.06 -33.54 -5.54
N PRO A 47 -5.39 -34.35 -4.51
CA PRO A 47 -6.65 -34.24 -3.77
C PRO A 47 -6.65 -33.05 -2.79
N SER A 48 -7.84 -32.48 -2.59
CA SER A 48 -8.12 -31.37 -1.67
C SER A 48 -7.90 -31.79 -0.20
N PRO A 49 -7.26 -30.96 0.65
CA PRO A 49 -7.17 -31.26 2.07
C PRO A 49 -8.49 -30.99 2.81
N LEU A 50 -8.86 -31.97 3.64
CA LEU A 50 -9.98 -31.97 4.56
C LEU A 50 -9.78 -30.98 5.74
N ASN A 51 -10.90 -30.39 6.15
CA ASN A 51 -11.18 -29.60 7.35
C ASN A 51 -10.15 -29.66 8.50
N ALA A 52 -9.47 -28.54 8.74
CA ALA A 52 -8.90 -28.20 10.04
C ALA A 52 -9.70 -27.05 10.66
N SER A 53 -10.10 -27.25 11.91
CA SER A 53 -11.03 -26.44 12.69
C SER A 53 -10.51 -25.02 12.99
N ASN A 54 -11.24 -24.00 12.52
CA ASN A 54 -11.12 -22.64 13.04
C ASN A 54 -11.72 -22.57 14.46
N ARG A 55 -10.87 -22.46 15.48
CA ARG A 55 -11.23 -21.87 16.76
C ARG A 55 -10.61 -20.49 16.81
N PHE A 56 -11.46 -19.47 16.74
CA PHE A 56 -11.35 -18.07 17.20
C PHE A 56 -12.30 -17.26 16.32
N GLY A 57 -13.60 -17.41 16.59
CA GLY A 57 -14.65 -16.60 16.00
C GLY A 57 -15.09 -15.53 16.98
N TYR A 58 -14.98 -14.26 16.59
CA TYR A 58 -15.82 -13.20 17.15
C TYR A 58 -17.09 -13.11 16.30
N PRO A 59 -18.30 -13.08 16.88
CA PRO A 59 -19.52 -13.00 16.12
C PRO A 59 -19.73 -11.59 15.58
N TYR A 60 -20.01 -11.48 14.28
CA TYR A 60 -20.69 -10.34 13.68
C TYR A 60 -22.06 -10.20 14.36
N SER A 61 -22.32 -9.06 15.03
CA SER A 61 -23.67 -8.70 15.48
C SER A 61 -24.20 -7.61 14.55
N ALA A 62 -25.31 -7.90 13.88
CA ALA A 62 -25.99 -7.05 12.91
C ALA A 62 -27.15 -6.25 13.55
N ASP A 63 -27.15 -6.03 14.87
CA ASP A 63 -28.32 -5.55 15.61
C ASP A 63 -28.21 -4.14 16.21
N LEU A 64 -27.28 -3.29 15.74
CA LEU A 64 -27.09 -1.95 16.30
C LEU A 64 -28.12 -0.89 15.87
N PHE A 65 -29.15 -1.24 15.09
CA PHE A 65 -30.22 -0.32 14.69
C PHE A 65 -31.63 -0.89 14.89
N ARG A 66 -32.01 -1.18 16.13
CA ARG A 66 -33.42 -1.26 16.53
C ARG A 66 -33.59 -0.74 17.95
N ASN A 67 -33.89 0.55 18.08
CA ASN A 67 -34.70 1.09 19.17
C ASN A 67 -35.10 2.54 18.86
N LEU A 68 -36.21 2.71 18.14
CA LEU A 68 -37.01 3.93 18.17
C LEU A 68 -38.48 3.53 18.34
N SER A 69 -39.10 3.99 19.42
CA SER A 69 -40.50 3.74 19.78
C SER A 69 -41.48 4.45 18.83
N PRO A 70 -42.69 3.92 18.59
CA PRO A 70 -43.62 4.48 17.60
C PRO A 70 -44.41 5.69 18.15
N LEU A 71 -44.48 6.74 17.35
CA LEU A 71 -45.37 7.89 17.56
C LEU A 71 -46.82 7.58 17.12
N ASN A 72 -47.74 8.22 17.83
CA ASN A 72 -49.20 8.08 17.90
C ASN A 72 -49.94 8.34 16.56
N PRO A 73 -50.95 7.53 16.13
CA PRO A 73 -51.68 7.75 14.89
C PRO A 73 -52.99 8.49 15.15
N ASN A 74 -53.02 9.81 14.95
CA ASN A 74 -54.26 10.55 14.80
C ASN A 74 -54.07 11.77 13.89
N SER A 75 -54.26 11.57 12.59
CA SER A 75 -54.90 12.56 11.73
C SER A 75 -55.45 11.89 10.48
N ARG A 76 -56.78 11.90 10.35
CA ARG A 76 -57.47 11.70 9.07
C ARG A 76 -57.33 12.99 8.27
N ILE A 77 -57.23 12.91 6.94
CA ILE A 77 -58.10 13.67 6.01
C ILE A 77 -57.87 13.28 4.53
N LEU A 78 -59.00 12.91 3.92
CA LEU A 78 -59.50 13.06 2.54
C LEU A 78 -58.74 12.45 1.35
N GLY A 79 -59.38 11.44 0.78
CA GLY A 79 -59.09 10.92 -0.56
C GLY A 79 -59.58 11.85 -1.67
N VAL A 80 -58.84 11.84 -2.76
CA VAL A 80 -59.27 12.31 -4.08
C VAL A 80 -58.91 11.22 -5.07
N ASN A 81 -59.94 10.64 -5.69
CA ASN A 81 -59.81 9.76 -6.85
C ASN A 81 -59.48 10.60 -8.09
N GLY A 82 -58.51 10.15 -8.89
CA GLY A 82 -58.51 10.43 -10.32
C GLY A 82 -57.15 10.77 -10.93
N ILE A 83 -56.84 10.01 -11.99
CA ILE A 83 -55.87 10.24 -13.06
C ILE A 83 -54.51 9.58 -12.85
N THR A 84 -54.42 8.40 -13.46
CA THR A 84 -53.21 7.67 -13.84
C THR A 84 -52.33 8.54 -14.73
N SER A 85 -51.34 9.20 -14.13
CA SER A 85 -50.11 9.59 -14.80
C SER A 85 -49.02 8.68 -14.24
N SER A 86 -48.57 7.72 -15.03
CA SER A 86 -47.37 6.94 -14.79
C SER A 86 -46.16 7.88 -14.86
N ARG A 87 -45.96 8.67 -13.80
CA ARG A 87 -44.66 9.29 -13.51
C ARG A 87 -43.72 8.14 -13.16
N CYS A 88 -42.86 7.78 -14.12
CA CYS A 88 -41.63 7.07 -13.80
C CYS A 88 -40.81 7.98 -12.90
N ILE A 89 -41.01 7.87 -11.59
CA ILE A 89 -40.01 8.24 -10.61
C ILE A 89 -38.94 7.18 -10.82
N SER A 90 -37.83 7.54 -11.46
CA SER A 90 -36.61 6.75 -11.36
C SER A 90 -36.31 6.61 -9.87
N SER A 91 -36.62 5.46 -9.28
CA SER A 91 -36.25 5.16 -7.90
C SER A 91 -34.75 4.89 -7.87
N GLU A 92 -33.95 5.91 -8.14
CA GLU A 92 -32.60 5.93 -7.61
C GLU A 92 -32.75 5.98 -6.10
N ALA A 93 -32.35 4.89 -5.45
CA ALA A 93 -32.35 4.80 -4.00
C ALA A 93 -31.50 5.97 -3.49
N VAL A 94 -32.12 6.87 -2.74
CA VAL A 94 -31.44 8.00 -2.10
C VAL A 94 -30.37 7.41 -1.19
N ARG A 95 -29.10 7.77 -1.42
CA ARG A 95 -28.00 7.40 -0.52
C ARG A 95 -28.19 8.11 0.81
N GLU A 96 -27.96 7.40 1.90
CA GLU A 96 -27.82 8.05 3.20
C GLU A 96 -26.59 8.95 3.18
N SER A 97 -26.65 10.08 3.88
CA SER A 97 -25.58 11.08 3.91
C SER A 97 -25.17 11.34 5.36
N ILE A 98 -23.87 11.32 5.62
CA ILE A 98 -23.26 11.67 6.91
C ILE A 98 -22.33 12.85 6.69
N GLU A 99 -22.30 13.81 7.61
CA GLU A 99 -21.52 15.04 7.48
C GLU A 99 -20.46 15.16 8.57
N TYR A 100 -19.25 15.57 8.16
CA TYR A 100 -18.11 15.84 9.03
C TYR A 100 -17.46 17.19 8.65
N ASP A 101 -16.68 17.78 9.55
CA ASP A 101 -15.85 18.93 9.22
C ASP A 101 -14.69 18.52 8.34
N VAL A 102 -14.03 17.41 8.70
CA VAL A 102 -12.91 16.86 7.94
C VAL A 102 -13.15 15.37 7.65
N LEU A 103 -13.14 15.04 6.37
CA LEU A 103 -13.12 13.67 5.89
C LEU A 103 -11.73 13.33 5.37
N ILE A 104 -11.17 12.19 5.80
CA ILE A 104 -9.87 11.68 5.38
C ILE A 104 -10.07 10.32 4.71
N VAL A 105 -9.56 10.17 3.49
CA VAL A 105 -9.68 8.93 2.71
C VAL A 105 -8.36 8.15 2.80
N GLY A 106 -8.35 7.11 3.64
CA GLY A 106 -7.23 6.19 3.85
C GLY A 106 -6.61 6.31 5.25
N ALA A 107 -6.63 5.21 6.02
CA ALA A 107 -6.00 5.12 7.34
C ALA A 107 -4.56 4.61 7.21
N GLY A 108 -3.76 5.23 6.33
CA GLY A 108 -2.31 5.05 6.29
C GLY A 108 -1.58 6.01 7.24
N PRO A 109 -0.23 5.98 7.27
CA PRO A 109 0.56 6.87 8.13
C PRO A 109 0.19 8.35 7.93
N ALA A 110 0.02 8.79 6.68
CA ALA A 110 -0.34 10.17 6.35
C ALA A 110 -1.74 10.55 6.86
N GLY A 111 -2.75 9.72 6.58
CA GLY A 111 -4.13 10.00 6.97
C GLY A 111 -4.33 10.02 8.49
N LEU A 112 -3.75 9.05 9.20
CA LEU A 112 -3.82 8.99 10.66
C LEU A 112 -3.02 10.12 11.32
N SER A 113 -1.85 10.48 10.78
CA SER A 113 -1.08 11.62 11.29
C SER A 113 -1.86 12.93 11.14
N ALA A 114 -2.53 13.13 9.99
CA ALA A 114 -3.38 14.30 9.78
C ALA A 114 -4.56 14.33 10.76
N ALA A 115 -5.22 13.19 10.98
CA ALA A 115 -6.32 13.08 11.94
C ALA A 115 -5.88 13.43 13.36
N ILE A 116 -4.79 12.83 13.83
CA ILE A 116 -4.19 13.10 15.15
C ILE A 116 -3.88 14.59 15.28
N ARG A 117 -3.17 15.18 14.31
CA ARG A 117 -2.77 16.58 14.41
C ARG A 117 -3.97 17.53 14.39
N LEU A 118 -4.99 17.23 13.58
CA LEU A 118 -6.23 18.01 13.57
C LEU A 118 -6.94 17.96 14.92
N LYS A 119 -7.07 16.79 15.55
CA LYS A 119 -7.71 16.67 16.87
C LYS A 119 -6.88 17.33 17.99
N GLN A 120 -5.54 17.22 17.95
CA GLN A 120 -4.66 17.98 18.86
C GLN A 120 -4.91 19.50 18.73
N LEU A 121 -4.89 20.04 17.51
CA LEU A 121 -5.18 21.46 17.26
C LEU A 121 -6.60 21.86 17.66
N SER A 122 -7.56 20.95 17.50
CA SER A 122 -8.94 21.12 17.95
C SER A 122 -9.00 21.35 19.45
N GLN A 123 -8.31 20.51 20.23
CA GLN A 123 -8.21 20.61 21.68
C GLN A 123 -7.44 21.88 22.11
N GLU A 124 -6.29 22.16 21.50
CA GLU A 124 -5.48 23.36 21.78
C GLU A 124 -6.29 24.66 21.60
N LYS A 125 -7.16 24.71 20.57
CA LYS A 125 -7.99 25.87 20.24
C LYS A 125 -9.39 25.84 20.85
N ASN A 126 -9.74 24.79 21.58
CA ASN A 126 -11.08 24.56 22.12
C ASN A 126 -12.18 24.66 21.04
N ILE A 127 -11.94 24.04 19.89
CA ILE A 127 -12.89 23.89 18.79
C ILE A 127 -13.30 22.41 18.75
N ASP A 128 -14.57 22.12 18.56
CA ASP A 128 -15.04 20.75 18.33
C ASP A 128 -15.06 20.47 16.83
N LEU A 129 -14.05 19.76 16.33
CA LEU A 129 -13.98 19.31 14.94
C LEU A 129 -14.37 17.83 14.86
N SER A 130 -15.38 17.57 14.03
CA SER A 130 -15.75 16.22 13.62
C SER A 130 -14.80 15.72 12.52
N VAL A 131 -14.01 14.69 12.82
CA VAL A 131 -12.99 14.13 11.91
C VAL A 131 -13.29 12.67 11.66
N CYS A 132 -13.50 12.32 10.39
CA CYS A 132 -13.78 10.97 9.94
C CYS A 132 -12.65 10.45 9.05
N VAL A 133 -12.18 9.23 9.31
CA VAL A 133 -11.22 8.50 8.47
C VAL A 133 -11.90 7.26 7.91
N VAL A 134 -11.97 7.15 6.59
CA VAL A 134 -12.47 5.92 5.93
C VAL A 134 -11.30 5.06 5.47
N GLU A 135 -11.36 3.76 5.75
CA GLU A 135 -10.33 2.79 5.35
C GLU A 135 -10.97 1.60 4.65
N LYS A 136 -10.39 1.20 3.51
CA LYS A 136 -10.89 0.09 2.70
C LYS A 136 -10.58 -1.28 3.33
N GLY A 137 -9.45 -1.40 4.03
CA GLY A 137 -9.08 -2.62 4.75
C GLY A 137 -10.12 -2.97 5.80
N ALA A 138 -10.39 -4.26 5.99
CA ALA A 138 -11.34 -4.74 7.01
C ALA A 138 -10.96 -4.28 8.43
N GLU A 139 -9.69 -3.95 8.63
CA GLU A 139 -9.14 -3.31 9.80
C GLU A 139 -8.06 -2.30 9.38
N VAL A 140 -7.77 -1.34 10.26
CA VAL A 140 -6.63 -0.43 10.09
C VAL A 140 -5.34 -1.25 9.97
N GLY A 141 -4.47 -0.89 9.02
CA GLY A 141 -3.23 -1.63 8.76
C GLY A 141 -3.39 -2.86 7.86
N GLY A 142 -4.60 -3.35 7.58
CA GLY A 142 -4.85 -4.58 6.81
C GLY A 142 -4.38 -4.55 5.34
N HIS A 143 -4.19 -3.36 4.77
CA HIS A 143 -3.66 -3.17 3.41
C HIS A 143 -2.27 -2.52 3.38
N ILE A 144 -1.61 -2.34 4.53
CA ILE A 144 -0.30 -1.70 4.62
C ILE A 144 0.81 -2.72 4.30
N ILE A 145 1.64 -2.38 3.31
CA ILE A 145 2.79 -3.18 2.90
C ILE A 145 4.01 -2.26 2.78
N SER A 146 5.05 -2.58 3.53
CA SER A 146 6.34 -1.88 3.50
C SER A 146 7.44 -2.80 4.06
N GLY A 147 8.62 -2.81 3.43
CA GLY A 147 9.87 -3.19 4.09
C GLY A 147 10.42 -1.94 4.74
N ASN A 148 10.15 -1.73 6.02
CA ASN A 148 10.26 -0.40 6.60
C ASN A 148 11.52 -0.27 7.47
N VAL A 149 12.41 0.63 7.06
CA VAL A 149 13.40 1.24 7.94
C VAL A 149 12.89 2.65 8.24
N PHE A 150 12.38 2.83 9.46
CA PHE A 150 11.60 3.97 9.91
C PHE A 150 12.49 5.06 10.48
N GLU A 151 12.39 6.25 9.89
CA GLU A 151 13.02 7.47 10.40
C GLU A 151 12.01 8.17 11.34
N PRO A 152 12.34 8.38 12.62
CA PRO A 152 11.36 8.77 13.64
C PRO A 152 11.02 10.27 13.70
N LEU A 153 11.71 11.17 12.99
CA LEU A 153 11.56 12.62 13.16
C LEU A 153 10.12 13.12 13.09
N ALA A 154 9.35 12.68 12.09
CA ALA A 154 7.96 13.13 11.94
C ALA A 154 7.06 12.62 13.09
N LEU A 155 7.37 11.45 13.65
CA LEU A 155 6.66 10.92 14.82
C LEU A 155 7.11 11.62 16.10
N ASP A 156 8.39 12.00 16.21
CA ASP A 156 8.91 12.83 17.29
C ASP A 156 8.20 14.18 17.36
N GLU A 157 7.85 14.77 16.20
CA GLU A 157 7.05 15.99 16.13
C GLU A 157 5.58 15.75 16.50
N LEU A 158 4.96 14.71 15.96
CA LEU A 158 3.52 14.47 16.12
C LEU A 158 3.15 13.95 17.53
N LEU A 159 3.95 13.04 18.07
CA LEU A 159 3.74 12.35 19.34
C LEU A 159 5.07 12.29 20.13
N PRO A 160 5.54 13.41 20.71
CA PRO A 160 6.87 13.50 21.31
C PRO A 160 7.19 12.45 22.40
N HIS A 161 6.16 11.89 23.03
CA HIS A 161 6.27 10.90 24.11
C HIS A 161 6.14 9.45 23.64
N TRP A 162 6.05 9.18 22.33
CA TRP A 162 5.79 7.83 21.80
C TRP A 162 6.74 6.74 22.32
N ARG A 163 8.00 7.09 22.62
CA ARG A 163 9.01 6.15 23.17
C ARG A 163 8.64 5.63 24.56
N GLN A 164 7.78 6.34 25.28
CA GLN A 164 7.26 5.96 26.60
C GLN A 164 5.94 5.19 26.49
N GLU A 165 5.36 5.10 25.28
CA GLU A 165 4.00 4.65 25.02
C GLU A 165 3.94 3.32 24.27
N HIS A 166 4.67 2.28 24.71
CA HIS A 166 4.63 0.91 24.14
C HIS A 166 4.43 0.83 22.61
N ALA A 167 5.02 1.77 21.86
CA ALA A 167 4.85 1.87 20.42
C ALA A 167 5.57 0.68 19.77
N PRO A 168 5.05 0.11 18.66
CA PRO A 168 5.64 -1.04 17.99
C PRO A 168 6.88 -0.64 17.15
N ILE A 169 7.82 0.06 17.78
CA ILE A 169 9.06 0.62 17.22
C ILE A 169 10.19 0.28 18.20
N GLU A 170 10.61 -0.99 18.19
CA GLU A 170 11.49 -1.55 19.21
C GLU A 170 12.90 -1.82 18.72
N ILE A 171 13.06 -2.14 17.43
CA ILE A 171 14.32 -2.67 16.88
C ILE A 171 15.11 -1.54 16.20
N PRO A 172 16.13 -0.95 16.85
CA PRO A 172 16.98 0.03 16.18
C PRO A 172 17.76 -0.63 15.04
N ALA A 173 17.93 0.10 13.93
CA ALA A 173 18.82 -0.33 12.85
C ALA A 173 20.26 -0.39 13.38
N SER A 174 20.87 -1.56 13.32
CA SER A 174 22.17 -1.86 13.94
C SER A 174 23.31 -1.88 12.91
N SER A 175 23.02 -2.19 11.66
CA SER A 175 24.02 -2.18 10.57
C SER A 175 23.39 -2.00 9.20
N ASP A 176 24.15 -1.37 8.30
CA ASP A 176 23.78 -1.14 6.90
C ASP A 176 24.72 -1.90 5.97
N LYS A 177 24.20 -2.92 5.28
CA LYS A 177 24.92 -3.70 4.27
C LYS A 177 24.37 -3.37 2.89
N PHE A 178 25.28 -3.10 1.95
CA PHE A 178 24.91 -2.85 0.55
C PHE A 178 25.71 -3.74 -0.38
N TRP A 179 25.03 -4.58 -1.15
CA TRP A 179 25.66 -5.61 -1.97
C TRP A 179 25.31 -5.48 -3.45
N PHE A 180 26.30 -5.74 -4.30
CA PHE A 180 26.07 -6.05 -5.69
C PHE A 180 26.08 -7.57 -5.89
N LEU A 181 24.98 -8.12 -6.36
CA LEU A 181 24.82 -9.56 -6.60
C LEU A 181 25.14 -9.87 -8.06
N THR A 182 26.02 -10.84 -8.26
CA THR A 182 26.01 -11.66 -9.47
C THR A 182 25.16 -12.91 -9.19
N LYS A 183 25.07 -13.83 -10.15
CA LYS A 183 24.29 -15.06 -9.96
C LYS A 183 24.75 -15.89 -8.74
N ASP A 184 26.06 -15.92 -8.50
CA ASP A 184 26.67 -16.85 -7.56
C ASP A 184 27.47 -16.16 -6.43
N ARG A 185 27.60 -14.82 -6.45
CA ARG A 185 28.43 -14.07 -5.49
C ARG A 185 27.79 -12.74 -5.11
N ALA A 186 28.02 -12.34 -3.85
CA ALA A 186 27.73 -11.01 -3.36
C ALA A 186 29.03 -10.22 -3.17
N PHE A 187 29.09 -9.01 -3.73
CA PHE A 187 30.20 -8.09 -3.56
C PHE A 187 29.77 -6.93 -2.66
N SER A 188 30.51 -6.71 -1.58
CA SER A 188 30.24 -5.60 -0.67
C SER A 188 30.56 -4.27 -1.37
N LEU A 189 29.61 -3.35 -1.31
CA LEU A 189 29.76 -1.97 -1.77
C LEU A 189 29.61 -1.02 -0.57
N PRO A 190 30.22 0.18 -0.62
CA PRO A 190 29.93 1.22 0.36
C PRO A 190 28.41 1.51 0.38
N SER A 191 27.82 1.47 1.57
CA SER A 191 26.39 1.76 1.73
C SER A 191 26.12 3.24 1.42
N PRO A 192 25.15 3.56 0.54
CA PRO A 192 24.71 4.93 0.32
C PRO A 192 23.69 5.40 1.38
N PHE A 193 23.34 4.54 2.33
CA PHE A 193 22.37 4.80 3.39
C PHE A 193 23.06 4.98 4.74
N ASP A 194 22.51 5.85 5.57
CA ASP A 194 22.86 6.02 6.97
C ASP A 194 21.57 5.86 7.78
N ASN A 195 21.37 4.68 8.37
CA ASN A 195 20.18 4.38 9.17
C ASN A 195 20.44 4.51 10.67
N LYS A 196 21.48 5.24 11.08
CA LYS A 196 21.72 5.52 12.49
C LYS A 196 20.55 6.31 13.08
N GLY A 197 19.93 5.77 14.13
CA GLY A 197 18.76 6.36 14.79
C GLY A 197 17.42 5.94 14.19
N ASN A 198 17.44 5.17 13.09
CA ASN A 198 16.24 4.59 12.50
C ASN A 198 15.90 3.23 13.13
N TYR A 199 14.71 2.72 12.82
CA TYR A 199 14.20 1.46 13.35
C TYR A 199 13.72 0.52 12.26
N VAL A 200 13.93 -0.78 12.42
CA VAL A 200 13.29 -1.79 11.57
C VAL A 200 11.92 -2.11 12.16
N ILE A 201 10.84 -1.83 11.43
CA ILE A 201 9.48 -1.95 11.96
C ILE A 201 8.51 -2.70 11.04
N SER A 202 7.38 -3.12 11.62
CA SER A 202 6.18 -3.44 10.88
C SER A 202 5.31 -2.20 10.72
N LEU A 203 5.25 -1.63 9.50
CA LEU A 203 4.43 -0.43 9.25
C LEU A 203 2.93 -0.68 9.52
N SER A 204 2.43 -1.92 9.32
CA SER A 204 1.04 -2.24 9.62
C SER A 204 0.74 -2.19 11.12
N GLN A 205 1.69 -2.63 11.97
CA GLN A 205 1.55 -2.51 13.42
C GLN A 205 1.62 -1.04 13.87
N LEU A 206 2.54 -0.24 13.32
CA LEU A 206 2.62 1.19 13.60
C LEU A 206 1.31 1.91 13.25
N VAL A 207 0.75 1.63 12.08
CA VAL A 207 -0.50 2.24 11.63
C VAL A 207 -1.69 1.82 12.49
N ARG A 208 -1.74 0.56 12.99
CA ARG A 208 -2.75 0.15 13.98
C ARG A 208 -2.63 0.94 15.28
N TRP A 209 -1.41 1.11 15.78
CA TRP A 209 -1.14 1.90 16.98
C TRP A 209 -1.52 3.38 16.79
N LEU A 210 -1.18 3.98 15.65
CA LEU A 210 -1.64 5.33 15.28
C LEU A 210 -3.17 5.42 15.17
N GLY A 211 -3.84 4.35 14.75
CA GLY A 211 -5.30 4.26 14.72
C GLY A 211 -5.89 4.43 16.12
N GLY A 212 -5.38 3.66 17.09
CA GLY A 212 -5.77 3.82 18.49
C GLY A 212 -5.50 5.23 19.02
N LYS A 213 -4.35 5.84 18.67
CA LYS A 213 -4.05 7.24 19.04
C LYS A 213 -5.02 8.25 18.45
N ALA A 214 -5.43 8.06 17.21
CA ALA A 214 -6.44 8.91 16.57
C ALA A 214 -7.82 8.75 17.26
N GLU A 215 -8.23 7.51 17.58
CA GLU A 215 -9.49 7.22 18.28
C GLU A 215 -9.50 7.77 19.70
N GLU A 216 -8.40 7.66 20.45
CA GLU A 216 -8.22 8.26 21.79
C GLU A 216 -8.47 9.77 21.79
N LEU A 217 -8.14 10.45 20.68
CA LEU A 217 -8.37 11.88 20.50
C LEU A 217 -9.78 12.22 19.99
N GLY A 218 -10.63 11.22 19.74
CA GLY A 218 -12.00 11.39 19.25
C GLY A 218 -12.11 11.51 17.72
N THR A 219 -11.21 10.87 16.98
CA THR A 219 -11.38 10.63 15.54
C THR A 219 -12.28 9.43 15.33
N GLU A 220 -13.23 9.52 14.40
CA GLU A 220 -14.03 8.37 13.98
C GLU A 220 -13.35 7.64 12.82
N ILE A 221 -13.01 6.36 13.00
CA ILE A 221 -12.35 5.55 11.98
C ILE A 221 -13.29 4.44 11.53
N TYR A 222 -13.52 4.38 10.22
CA TYR A 222 -14.43 3.42 9.58
C TYR A 222 -13.64 2.46 8.66
N PRO A 223 -13.08 1.37 9.21
CA PRO A 223 -12.49 0.30 8.41
C PRO A 223 -13.57 -0.52 7.69
N GLY A 224 -13.22 -1.11 6.55
CA GLY A 224 -14.12 -1.85 5.66
C GLY A 224 -14.90 -0.97 4.69
N PHE A 225 -14.78 0.36 4.78
CA PHE A 225 -15.51 1.31 3.94
C PHE A 225 -14.59 1.87 2.84
N SER A 226 -14.75 1.34 1.63
CA SER A 226 -14.04 1.84 0.45
C SER A 226 -14.74 3.08 -0.10
N ALA A 227 -14.05 4.23 -0.10
CA ALA A 227 -14.43 5.35 -0.95
C ALA A 227 -14.32 4.93 -2.43
N SER A 228 -15.37 5.18 -3.21
CA SER A 228 -15.51 4.71 -4.60
C SER A 228 -15.78 5.83 -5.60
N GLU A 229 -16.35 6.92 -5.12
CA GLU A 229 -16.71 8.09 -5.91
C GLU A 229 -16.35 9.37 -5.15
N VAL A 230 -15.98 10.42 -5.89
CA VAL A 230 -15.83 11.77 -5.34
C VAL A 230 -17.12 12.53 -5.60
N LEU A 231 -17.66 13.17 -4.57
CA LEU A 231 -18.85 14.01 -4.66
C LEU A 231 -18.43 15.47 -4.92
N PHE A 232 -19.10 16.11 -5.88
CA PHE A 232 -18.87 17.51 -6.25
C PHE A 232 -20.17 18.31 -6.10
N ASP A 233 -20.04 19.59 -5.73
CA ASP A 233 -21.15 20.54 -5.80
C ASP A 233 -21.33 21.14 -7.20
N ALA A 234 -22.31 22.02 -7.35
CA ALA A 234 -22.59 22.73 -8.61
C ALA A 234 -21.47 23.67 -9.05
N SER A 235 -20.51 24.00 -8.17
CA SER A 235 -19.33 24.81 -8.47
C SER A 235 -18.09 23.95 -8.74
N ASP A 236 -18.28 22.64 -8.98
CA ASP A 236 -17.20 21.67 -9.17
C ASP A 236 -16.25 21.56 -7.97
N LYS A 237 -16.65 21.95 -6.76
CA LYS A 237 -15.85 21.78 -5.54
C LYS A 237 -16.08 20.39 -4.95
N VAL A 238 -15.02 19.74 -4.48
CA VAL A 238 -15.13 18.48 -3.70
C VAL A 238 -15.91 18.75 -2.41
N VAL A 239 -16.95 17.96 -2.18
CA VAL A 239 -17.78 18.00 -0.95
C VAL A 239 -17.79 16.70 -0.18
N GLY A 240 -17.13 15.66 -0.67
CA GLY A 240 -17.03 14.37 0.01
C GLY A 240 -16.73 13.20 -0.91
N ILE A 241 -17.08 12.01 -0.44
CA ILE A 241 -17.01 10.75 -1.18
C ILE A 241 -18.30 9.95 -1.01
N ALA A 242 -18.52 8.99 -1.92
CA ALA A 242 -19.49 7.92 -1.68
C ALA A 242 -18.78 6.58 -1.49
N THR A 243 -19.23 5.80 -0.52
CA THR A 243 -18.75 4.44 -0.31
C THR A 243 -19.29 3.51 -1.38
N LYS A 244 -18.68 2.33 -1.52
CA LYS A 244 -19.05 1.36 -2.55
C LYS A 244 -20.42 0.73 -2.28
N ASP A 245 -21.25 0.64 -3.32
CA ASP A 245 -22.48 -0.17 -3.29
C ASP A 245 -22.19 -1.65 -3.00
N MET A 246 -23.08 -2.27 -2.22
CA MET A 246 -23.02 -3.68 -1.85
C MET A 246 -24.10 -4.48 -2.58
N GLY A 247 -23.88 -5.80 -2.74
CA GLY A 247 -24.87 -6.66 -3.41
C GLY A 247 -24.96 -6.46 -4.93
N ILE A 248 -23.86 -6.08 -5.59
CA ILE A 248 -23.75 -6.07 -7.06
C ILE A 248 -23.17 -7.40 -7.57
N SER A 249 -23.80 -7.98 -8.59
CA SER A 249 -23.36 -9.20 -9.27
C SER A 249 -22.18 -8.95 -10.22
N LYS A 250 -21.51 -10.03 -10.63
CA LYS A 250 -20.36 -9.96 -11.55
C LYS A 250 -20.72 -9.34 -12.91
N ASP A 251 -21.96 -9.47 -13.34
CA ASP A 251 -22.51 -8.89 -14.57
C ASP A 251 -23.00 -7.44 -14.39
N GLY A 252 -22.89 -6.88 -13.18
CA GLY A 252 -23.35 -5.52 -12.86
C GLY A 252 -24.81 -5.44 -12.40
N SER A 253 -25.57 -6.54 -12.42
CA SER A 253 -26.95 -6.56 -11.92
C SER A 253 -27.02 -6.40 -10.39
N LYS A 254 -28.07 -5.76 -9.90
CA LYS A 254 -28.35 -5.64 -8.46
C LYS A 254 -28.91 -6.96 -7.93
N LYS A 255 -28.33 -7.51 -6.88
CA LYS A 255 -28.84 -8.69 -6.16
C LYS A 255 -29.99 -8.31 -5.23
N GLU A 256 -30.66 -9.33 -4.69
CA GLU A 256 -31.73 -9.15 -3.69
C GLU A 256 -31.25 -8.41 -2.43
N ASN A 257 -29.97 -8.59 -2.06
CA ASN A 257 -29.33 -7.90 -0.94
C ASN A 257 -28.59 -6.61 -1.36
N PHE A 258 -28.96 -5.99 -2.47
CA PHE A 258 -28.37 -4.73 -2.90
C PHE A 258 -28.57 -3.65 -1.84
N GLN A 259 -27.50 -2.95 -1.51
CA GLN A 259 -27.53 -1.78 -0.65
C GLN A 259 -26.72 -0.67 -1.31
N PRO A 260 -27.31 0.52 -1.50
CA PRO A 260 -26.55 1.66 -2.00
C PRO A 260 -25.46 2.04 -1.00
N GLY A 261 -24.33 2.55 -1.50
CA GLY A 261 -23.31 3.15 -0.68
C GLY A 261 -23.83 4.36 0.09
N VAL A 262 -23.02 4.82 1.03
CA VAL A 262 -23.28 5.98 1.88
C VAL A 262 -22.45 7.16 1.39
N ASP A 263 -23.08 8.32 1.28
CA ASP A 263 -22.40 9.58 1.04
C ASP A 263 -21.79 10.08 2.34
N ILE A 264 -20.48 10.33 2.34
CA ILE A 264 -19.77 10.90 3.48
C ILE A 264 -19.24 12.25 3.02
N LYS A 265 -19.79 13.32 3.58
CA LYS A 265 -19.47 14.70 3.23
C LYS A 265 -18.50 15.29 4.24
N GLY A 266 -17.58 16.09 3.71
CA GLY A 266 -16.59 16.82 4.50
C GLY A 266 -16.56 18.27 4.04
N ARG A 267 -16.50 19.23 4.97
CA ARG A 267 -16.19 20.63 4.60
C ARG A 267 -14.82 20.73 3.94
N VAL A 268 -13.90 19.86 4.38
CA VAL A 268 -12.61 19.56 3.74
C VAL A 268 -12.49 18.04 3.57
N THR A 269 -12.04 17.60 2.39
CA THR A 269 -11.71 16.18 2.13
C THR A 269 -10.22 16.04 1.83
N LEU A 270 -9.52 15.27 2.66
CA LEU A 270 -8.11 14.93 2.48
C LEU A 270 -7.98 13.54 1.85
N PHE A 271 -7.37 13.47 0.67
CA PHE A 271 -7.09 12.19 0.01
C PHE A 271 -5.72 11.65 0.44
N ALA A 272 -5.73 10.58 1.23
CA ALA A 272 -4.54 9.91 1.78
C ALA A 272 -4.45 8.43 1.34
N GLU A 273 -4.93 8.11 0.13
CA GLU A 273 -5.02 6.75 -0.43
C GLU A 273 -3.65 6.05 -0.64
N GLY A 274 -2.56 6.83 -0.56
CA GLY A 274 -1.20 6.37 -0.79
C GLY A 274 -0.82 6.29 -2.28
N CYS A 275 0.15 5.43 -2.60
CA CYS A 275 0.65 5.28 -3.96
C CYS A 275 -0.47 4.95 -4.95
N ARG A 276 -0.60 5.82 -5.98
CA ARG A 276 -1.56 5.67 -7.09
C ARG A 276 -3.02 5.54 -6.62
N GLY A 277 -3.42 6.41 -5.68
CA GLY A 277 -4.80 6.52 -5.19
C GLY A 277 -5.82 6.71 -6.31
N SER A 278 -6.86 5.88 -6.34
CA SER A 278 -7.84 5.86 -7.43
C SER A 278 -8.66 7.14 -7.52
N LEU A 279 -9.07 7.71 -6.38
CA LEU A 279 -9.79 8.97 -6.35
C LEU A 279 -8.83 10.14 -6.53
N SER A 280 -7.65 10.06 -5.96
CA SER A 280 -6.57 11.04 -6.10
C SER A 280 -6.20 11.26 -7.56
N GLU A 281 -6.03 10.20 -8.36
CA GLU A 281 -5.75 10.35 -9.81
C GLU A 281 -6.91 11.00 -10.57
N ARG A 282 -8.17 10.74 -10.17
CA ARG A 282 -9.35 11.43 -10.75
C ARG A 282 -9.33 12.92 -10.43
N ILE A 283 -9.02 13.29 -9.20
CA ILE A 283 -8.88 14.68 -8.73
C ILE A 283 -7.76 15.39 -9.47
N ILE A 284 -6.56 14.79 -9.50
CA ILE A 284 -5.38 15.33 -10.19
C ILE A 284 -5.71 15.60 -11.65
N LYS A 285 -6.41 14.68 -12.32
CA LYS A 285 -6.84 14.87 -13.71
C LYS A 285 -7.92 15.95 -13.87
N LYS A 286 -8.95 15.96 -13.03
CA LYS A 286 -10.09 16.90 -13.14
C LYS A 286 -9.62 18.34 -12.99
N TYR A 287 -8.78 18.62 -12.00
CA TYR A 287 -8.24 19.96 -11.74
C TYR A 287 -6.89 20.21 -12.41
N LYS A 288 -6.40 19.29 -13.24
CA LYS A 288 -5.12 19.43 -13.97
C LYS A 288 -3.93 19.80 -13.07
N LEU A 289 -3.91 19.29 -11.83
CA LEU A 289 -2.96 19.74 -10.80
C LEU A 289 -1.49 19.58 -11.21
N ARG A 290 -1.15 18.56 -12.00
CA ARG A 290 0.20 18.36 -12.53
C ARG A 290 0.58 19.41 -13.59
N GLU A 291 -0.37 19.82 -14.42
CA GLU A 291 -0.14 20.83 -15.46
C GLU A 291 0.08 22.21 -14.85
N GLU A 292 -0.68 22.55 -13.80
CA GLU A 292 -0.57 23.86 -13.12
C GLU A 292 0.84 24.14 -12.58
N VAL A 293 1.57 23.10 -12.17
CA VAL A 293 2.93 23.21 -11.65
C VAL A 293 4.01 22.74 -12.63
N ASN A 294 3.64 22.41 -13.87
CA ASN A 294 4.54 21.81 -14.88
C ASN A 294 5.28 20.55 -14.38
N ALA A 295 4.61 19.72 -13.57
CA ALA A 295 5.18 18.47 -13.07
C ALA A 295 5.27 17.40 -14.16
N GLN A 296 6.30 16.55 -14.07
CA GLN A 296 6.44 15.38 -14.92
C GLN A 296 5.45 14.27 -14.52
N HIS A 297 5.31 13.25 -15.37
CA HIS A 297 4.51 12.08 -15.04
C HIS A 297 5.15 11.28 -13.90
N GLN A 298 4.35 10.89 -12.90
CA GLN A 298 4.81 10.02 -11.81
C GLN A 298 5.30 8.68 -12.35
N THR A 299 6.50 8.28 -11.97
CA THR A 299 7.03 6.93 -12.22
C THR A 299 6.86 6.07 -10.99
N TYR A 300 6.69 4.77 -11.22
CA TYR A 300 6.30 3.83 -10.17
C TYR A 300 7.16 2.57 -10.23
N ALA A 301 7.37 1.94 -9.08
CA ALA A 301 7.91 0.59 -8.98
C ALA A 301 6.91 -0.34 -8.28
N LEU A 302 7.05 -1.64 -8.52
CA LEU A 302 6.35 -2.69 -7.78
C LEU A 302 7.29 -3.27 -6.72
N GLY A 303 6.90 -3.19 -5.46
CA GLY A 303 7.55 -3.89 -4.36
C GLY A 303 6.79 -5.18 -4.04
N ILE A 304 7.50 -6.30 -4.04
CA ILE A 304 7.01 -7.60 -3.55
C ILE A 304 7.73 -7.88 -2.24
N LYS A 305 7.01 -8.38 -1.24
CA LYS A 305 7.53 -8.64 0.10
C LYS A 305 7.01 -9.97 0.63
N GLU A 306 7.89 -10.72 1.29
CA GLU A 306 7.54 -11.78 2.22
C GLU A 306 8.05 -11.43 3.63
N VAL A 307 7.34 -11.90 4.65
CA VAL A 307 7.85 -11.97 6.02
C VAL A 307 8.10 -13.43 6.33
N TRP A 308 9.31 -13.73 6.79
CA TRP A 308 9.75 -15.08 7.12
C TRP A 308 10.05 -15.18 8.59
N GLU A 309 9.67 -16.28 9.24
CA GLU A 309 10.30 -16.73 10.48
C GLU A 309 11.53 -17.56 10.12
N ILE A 310 12.68 -17.27 10.73
CA ILE A 310 13.95 -17.98 10.47
C ILE A 310 14.52 -18.59 11.75
N ASP A 311 15.51 -19.46 11.58
CA ASP A 311 16.26 -20.03 12.70
C ASP A 311 16.95 -18.93 13.52
N GLU A 312 16.90 -19.06 14.84
CA GLU A 312 17.43 -18.06 15.78
C GLU A 312 18.93 -17.81 15.58
N SER A 313 19.70 -18.84 15.25
CA SER A 313 21.16 -18.73 15.02
C SER A 313 21.53 -17.89 13.79
N LYS A 314 20.56 -17.64 12.90
CA LYS A 314 20.72 -16.85 11.67
C LYS A 314 20.15 -15.45 11.81
N HIS A 315 19.51 -15.13 12.93
CA HIS A 315 18.76 -13.91 13.13
C HIS A 315 19.60 -12.82 13.82
N ASN A 316 19.79 -11.69 13.15
CA ASN A 316 20.55 -10.54 13.65
C ASN A 316 19.67 -9.28 13.72
N PRO A 317 18.87 -9.07 14.78
CA PRO A 317 17.93 -7.95 14.88
C PRO A 317 18.55 -6.59 14.51
N GLY A 318 17.82 -5.82 13.69
CA GLY A 318 18.26 -4.49 13.25
C GLY A 318 19.25 -4.49 12.09
N GLU A 319 19.71 -5.65 11.62
CA GLU A 319 20.53 -5.72 10.40
C GLU A 319 19.69 -5.36 9.17
N VAL A 320 20.19 -4.39 8.40
CA VAL A 320 19.57 -3.86 7.18
C VAL A 320 20.43 -4.21 5.98
N ILE A 321 19.90 -5.00 5.05
CA ILE A 321 20.60 -5.40 3.83
C ILE A 321 19.84 -4.88 2.61
N HIS A 322 20.58 -4.23 1.73
CA HIS A 322 20.09 -3.79 0.42
C HIS A 322 20.95 -4.42 -0.67
N THR A 323 20.33 -4.82 -1.79
CA THR A 323 21.07 -5.40 -2.90
C THR A 323 20.68 -4.82 -4.26
N LEU A 324 21.64 -4.85 -5.18
CA LEU A 324 21.50 -4.51 -6.60
C LEU A 324 22.01 -5.65 -7.47
N GLY A 325 21.65 -5.65 -8.76
CA GLY A 325 22.14 -6.61 -9.74
C GLY A 325 21.22 -7.82 -9.83
N TRP A 326 21.79 -9.02 -9.79
CA TRP A 326 21.04 -10.27 -9.94
C TRP A 326 19.88 -10.35 -8.94
N PRO A 327 18.68 -10.76 -9.34
CA PRO A 327 18.34 -11.44 -10.60
C PRO A 327 17.93 -10.53 -11.76
N LEU A 328 17.91 -9.21 -11.54
CA LEU A 328 17.54 -8.25 -12.58
C LEU A 328 18.69 -8.05 -13.58
N ASP A 329 18.33 -7.82 -14.84
CA ASP A 329 19.29 -7.44 -15.86
C ASP A 329 19.71 -5.96 -15.71
N PRO A 330 20.88 -5.54 -16.23
CA PRO A 330 21.39 -4.18 -16.05
C PRO A 330 20.52 -3.05 -16.63
N LYS A 331 19.54 -3.35 -17.49
CA LYS A 331 18.61 -2.36 -18.06
C LYS A 331 17.32 -2.23 -17.24
N THR A 332 17.07 -3.16 -16.32
CA THR A 332 15.89 -3.14 -15.45
C THR A 332 16.26 -2.51 -14.11
N TYR A 333 15.69 -1.34 -13.82
CA TYR A 333 15.90 -0.69 -12.54
C TYR A 333 15.16 -1.43 -11.42
N GLY A 334 15.87 -1.67 -10.33
CA GLY A 334 15.32 -2.36 -9.17
C GLY A 334 16.41 -2.77 -8.19
N GLY A 335 16.00 -3.46 -7.14
CA GLY A 335 16.88 -3.94 -6.08
C GLY A 335 16.10 -4.65 -5.00
N SER A 336 16.81 -5.33 -4.11
CA SER A 336 16.18 -6.06 -3.01
C SER A 336 16.47 -5.42 -1.66
N PHE A 337 15.68 -5.82 -0.67
CA PHE A 337 15.91 -5.53 0.73
C PHE A 337 15.72 -6.78 1.59
N LEU A 338 16.48 -6.91 2.67
CA LEU A 338 16.29 -7.91 3.71
C LEU A 338 16.56 -7.25 5.06
N TYR A 339 15.55 -7.19 5.93
CA TYR A 339 15.66 -6.57 7.24
C TYR A 339 15.32 -7.55 8.34
N HIS A 340 16.18 -7.65 9.35
CA HIS A 340 15.94 -8.44 10.54
C HIS A 340 15.09 -7.67 11.53
N MET A 341 13.88 -8.19 11.77
CA MET A 341 12.83 -7.58 12.59
C MET A 341 12.88 -8.16 14.03
N ASN A 342 11.81 -7.97 14.80
CA ASN A 342 11.63 -8.67 16.07
C ASN A 342 11.20 -10.14 15.82
N ASP A 343 11.20 -10.96 16.88
CA ASP A 343 10.59 -12.31 16.91
C ASP A 343 11.15 -13.31 15.88
N ARG A 344 12.45 -13.23 15.60
CA ARG A 344 13.14 -14.07 14.59
C ARG A 344 12.57 -13.91 13.18
N GLN A 345 11.94 -12.76 12.91
CA GLN A 345 11.37 -12.48 11.60
C GLN A 345 12.33 -11.70 10.71
N VAL A 346 12.32 -12.01 9.42
CA VAL A 346 12.98 -11.19 8.39
C VAL A 346 11.96 -10.72 7.35
N ALA A 347 11.99 -9.43 7.03
CA ALA A 347 11.28 -8.86 5.90
C ALA A 347 12.19 -8.89 4.67
N LEU A 348 11.85 -9.70 3.68
CA LEU A 348 12.58 -9.81 2.41
C LEU A 348 11.70 -9.33 1.27
N GLY A 349 12.23 -8.50 0.38
CA GLY A 349 11.50 -8.05 -0.79
C GLY A 349 12.36 -7.67 -1.97
N LEU A 350 11.71 -7.58 -3.13
CA LEU A 350 12.27 -7.12 -4.39
C LEU A 350 11.42 -5.97 -4.93
N VAL A 351 12.10 -4.91 -5.36
CA VAL A 351 11.51 -3.76 -6.03
C VAL A 351 11.93 -3.76 -7.49
N VAL A 352 10.97 -3.60 -8.39
CA VAL A 352 11.19 -3.51 -9.85
C VAL A 352 10.45 -2.30 -10.39
N ALA A 353 11.15 -1.37 -11.05
CA ALA A 353 10.52 -0.21 -11.69
C ALA A 353 9.57 -0.64 -12.81
N LEU A 354 8.38 -0.03 -12.87
CA LEU A 354 7.34 -0.36 -13.84
C LEU A 354 7.59 0.23 -15.24
N ASN A 355 8.78 0.79 -15.48
CA ASN A 355 9.27 1.22 -16.78
C ASN A 355 10.20 0.18 -17.44
N TYR A 356 10.21 -1.07 -16.95
CA TYR A 356 10.95 -2.16 -17.60
C TYR A 356 10.46 -2.41 -19.03
N HIS A 357 11.38 -2.75 -19.93
CA HIS A 357 11.08 -2.90 -21.36
C HIS A 357 10.67 -4.32 -21.77
N ASN A 358 11.11 -5.34 -21.02
CA ASN A 358 10.87 -6.73 -21.37
C ASN A 358 9.44 -7.16 -20.96
N PRO A 359 8.54 -7.46 -21.91
CA PRO A 359 7.16 -7.83 -21.58
C PRO A 359 7.05 -9.22 -20.92
N PHE A 360 8.10 -10.05 -21.00
CA PHE A 360 8.15 -11.36 -20.35
C PHE A 360 8.72 -11.31 -18.93
N LEU A 361 9.17 -10.14 -18.46
CA LEU A 361 9.67 -10.01 -17.10
C LEU A 361 8.52 -10.22 -16.11
N ASN A 362 8.69 -11.17 -15.21
CA ASN A 362 7.75 -11.45 -14.13
C ASN A 362 8.42 -11.10 -12.79
N PRO A 363 8.07 -9.96 -12.16
CA PRO A 363 8.70 -9.52 -10.92
C PRO A 363 8.59 -10.54 -9.78
N TYR A 364 7.51 -11.33 -9.75
CA TYR A 364 7.35 -12.38 -8.75
C TYR A 364 8.34 -13.52 -8.96
N GLU A 365 8.54 -13.98 -10.19
CA GLU A 365 9.54 -15.01 -10.49
C GLU A 365 10.96 -14.53 -10.22
N GLU A 366 11.26 -13.26 -10.56
CA GLU A 366 12.55 -12.66 -10.19
C GLU A 366 12.73 -12.65 -8.66
N PHE A 367 11.68 -12.31 -7.91
CA PHE A 367 11.72 -12.40 -6.45
C PHE A 367 11.94 -13.83 -5.93
N GLN A 368 11.33 -14.85 -6.55
CA GLN A 368 11.60 -16.24 -6.19
C GLN A 368 13.05 -16.62 -6.49
N LYS A 369 13.61 -16.22 -7.65
CA LYS A 369 15.02 -16.44 -7.99
C LYS A 369 15.95 -15.81 -6.95
N LEU A 370 15.70 -14.57 -6.55
CA LEU A 370 16.49 -13.86 -5.54
C LEU A 370 16.71 -14.70 -4.27
N LYS A 371 15.65 -15.37 -3.78
CA LYS A 371 15.70 -16.21 -2.56
C LYS A 371 16.68 -17.38 -2.68
N HIS A 372 16.98 -17.84 -3.90
CA HIS A 372 17.94 -18.91 -4.15
C HIS A 372 19.39 -18.41 -4.27
N HIS A 373 19.64 -17.10 -4.28
CA HIS A 373 21.00 -16.57 -4.30
C HIS A 373 21.80 -17.08 -3.08
N PRO A 374 23.07 -17.52 -3.23
CA PRO A 374 23.84 -18.11 -2.12
C PRO A 374 23.93 -17.23 -0.86
N ALA A 375 24.00 -15.90 -1.02
CA ALA A 375 24.05 -14.96 0.10
C ALA A 375 22.70 -14.78 0.85
N ILE A 376 21.59 -15.22 0.26
CA ILE A 376 20.24 -15.06 0.85
C ILE A 376 19.69 -16.42 1.29
N LYS A 377 19.87 -17.46 0.47
CA LYS A 377 19.38 -18.82 0.72
C LYS A 377 19.76 -19.31 2.12
N GLY A 378 21.01 -19.09 2.54
CA GLY A 378 21.49 -19.54 3.84
C GLY A 378 20.69 -18.97 5.02
N ILE A 379 20.21 -17.73 4.91
CA ILE A 379 19.39 -17.06 5.94
C ILE A 379 18.01 -17.71 6.02
N LEU A 380 17.40 -18.01 4.87
CA LEU A 380 16.02 -18.52 4.77
C LEU A 380 15.90 -20.04 4.94
N GLU A 381 16.99 -20.78 4.82
CA GLU A 381 16.98 -22.25 4.88
C GLU A 381 16.46 -22.75 6.23
N GLY A 382 15.41 -23.58 6.20
CA GLY A 382 14.68 -24.04 7.38
C GLY A 382 13.62 -23.07 7.90
N GLY A 383 13.54 -21.85 7.35
CA GLY A 383 12.54 -20.85 7.71
C GLY A 383 11.16 -21.13 7.08
N THR A 384 10.15 -20.40 7.58
CA THR A 384 8.76 -20.49 7.12
C THR A 384 8.26 -19.11 6.70
N VAL A 385 7.57 -19.04 5.55
CA VAL A 385 6.89 -17.81 5.10
C VAL A 385 5.65 -17.61 5.97
N LEU A 386 5.58 -16.47 6.66
CA LEU A 386 4.41 -16.07 7.45
C LEU A 386 3.42 -15.25 6.63
N GLN A 387 3.94 -14.34 5.79
CA GLN A 387 3.12 -13.37 5.06
C GLN A 387 3.71 -13.10 3.68
N TYR A 388 2.84 -12.76 2.73
CA TYR A 388 3.19 -12.31 1.39
C TYR A 388 2.34 -11.10 1.01
N GLY A 389 2.92 -10.14 0.32
CA GLY A 389 2.18 -9.01 -0.24
C GLY A 389 2.95 -8.29 -1.33
N ALA A 390 2.24 -7.50 -2.13
CA ALA A 390 2.84 -6.60 -3.11
C ALA A 390 2.15 -5.24 -3.10
N ARG A 391 2.92 -4.17 -3.30
CA ARG A 391 2.41 -2.80 -3.36
C ARG A 391 3.27 -1.98 -4.31
N THR A 392 2.63 -1.10 -5.07
CA THR A 392 3.35 -0.11 -5.85
C THR A 392 3.88 1.00 -4.96
N LEU A 393 5.01 1.59 -5.34
CA LEU A 393 5.60 2.76 -4.70
C LEU A 393 5.92 3.82 -5.76
N ASN A 394 5.96 5.08 -5.33
CA ASN A 394 6.39 6.20 -6.16
C ASN A 394 7.93 6.20 -6.26
N GLU A 395 8.47 6.49 -7.44
CA GLU A 395 9.91 6.66 -7.65
C GLU A 395 10.28 7.90 -8.48
N GLY A 396 9.29 8.70 -8.91
CA GLY A 396 9.52 9.94 -9.67
C GLY A 396 10.07 11.09 -8.83
N GLY A 397 9.80 11.09 -7.52
CA GLY A 397 10.38 12.04 -6.57
C GLY A 397 9.96 13.50 -6.78
N PHE A 398 10.94 14.41 -6.78
CA PHE A 398 10.71 15.85 -6.79
C PHE A 398 10.15 16.36 -8.12
N GLN A 399 10.57 15.78 -9.24
CA GLN A 399 10.23 16.24 -10.60
C GLN A 399 8.76 16.08 -10.96
N VAL A 400 8.00 15.31 -10.16
CA VAL A 400 6.61 14.92 -10.40
C VAL A 400 5.65 15.47 -9.34
N SER A 401 6.16 16.33 -8.44
CA SER A 401 5.43 16.94 -7.32
C SER A 401 5.26 18.44 -7.53
#